data_AF-A0A1G7NBF8-F1
#
_entry.id   AF-A0A1G7NBF8-F1
#
_cell.length_a   1.000
_cell.length_b   1.000
_cell.length_c   1.000
_cell.angle_alpha   90.00
_cell.angle_beta   90.00
_cell.angle_gamma   90.00
#
_symmetry.space_group_name_H-M   'P 1'
#
loop_
_entity.id
_entity.type
_entity.pdbx_description
1 polymer ?
#
loop_
_entity_poly.entity_id
_entity_poly.type
_entity_poly.pdbx_seq_one_letter_code
_entity_poly.pdbx_strand_id
1 'polypeptide(L)'
;MMYHTVKHGFYPDEFARVLRVAMNKNDHTLVAVPGNIDSLTAPIERLLGAAVAKRLLEEREATVALPGAPVKKLYLASINGCTSFQKGSVVLPWTPLDTVSKAAAKHPSSDTFFIANDGPGTPYRQPGKDELTRYKTSYPKSTAV
;
A
#
# COMPACT_ATOMS: atom_id res chain seq x y z
N MET A 1 -10.47 1.83 8.11
CA MET A 1 -10.90 3.00 7.30
C MET A 1 -10.31 2.87 5.89
N MET A 2 -10.94 3.49 4.87
CA MET A 2 -10.43 3.45 3.48
C MET A 2 -9.71 4.76 3.14
N TYR A 3 -8.55 4.66 2.50
CA TYR A 3 -7.72 5.78 2.08
C TYR A 3 -7.30 5.64 0.62
N HIS A 4 -7.10 6.78 -0.05
CA HIS A 4 -6.60 6.81 -1.42
C HIS A 4 -5.49 7.84 -1.60
N THR A 5 -4.63 7.55 -2.56
CA THR A 5 -3.52 8.38 -2.99
C THR A 5 -3.96 9.73 -3.59
N VAL A 6 -3.11 10.75 -3.48
CA VAL A 6 -3.29 12.04 -4.17
C VAL A 6 -2.64 12.00 -5.55
N LYS A 7 -1.46 11.38 -5.66
CA LYS A 7 -0.79 11.12 -6.93
C LYS A 7 -1.10 9.69 -7.40
N HIS A 8 -1.50 9.55 -8.66
CA HIS A 8 -1.73 8.26 -9.31
C HIS A 8 -0.61 7.95 -10.30
N GLY A 9 -0.58 6.73 -10.81
CA GLY A 9 0.50 6.26 -11.67
C GLY A 9 1.65 5.64 -10.89
N PHE A 10 2.60 5.08 -11.66
CA PHE A 10 3.82 4.50 -11.12
C PHE A 10 4.74 5.61 -10.59
N TYR A 11 4.56 5.98 -9.32
CA TYR A 11 5.28 7.07 -8.67
C TYR A 11 5.88 6.59 -7.34
N PRO A 12 7.15 6.13 -7.34
CA PRO A 12 7.80 5.53 -6.16
C PRO A 12 7.78 6.41 -4.91
N ASP A 13 7.83 7.73 -5.08
CA ASP A 13 7.75 8.71 -3.98
C ASP A 13 6.39 8.72 -3.30
N GLU A 14 5.31 8.49 -4.06
CA GLU A 14 3.97 8.43 -3.50
C GLU A 14 3.81 7.15 -2.70
N PHE A 15 4.33 6.03 -3.21
CA PHE A 15 4.34 4.79 -2.45
C PHE A 15 5.13 4.93 -1.14
N ALA A 16 6.35 5.48 -1.17
CA ALA A 16 7.13 5.72 0.04
C ALA A 16 6.39 6.64 1.04
N ARG A 17 5.72 7.69 0.54
CA ARG A 17 4.93 8.62 1.35
C ARG A 17 3.73 7.93 2.00
N VAL A 18 2.93 7.19 1.23
CA VAL A 18 1.76 6.44 1.71
C VAL A 18 2.17 5.36 2.70
N LEU A 19 3.26 4.63 2.42
CA LEU A 19 3.80 3.62 3.33
C LEU A 19 4.18 4.22 4.68
N ARG A 20 4.85 5.38 4.68
CA ARG A 20 5.18 6.11 5.92
C ARG A 20 3.92 6.54 6.68
N VAL A 21 2.89 7.03 5.99
CA VAL A 21 1.60 7.40 6.63
C VAL A 21 0.94 6.17 7.28
N ALA A 22 0.91 5.04 6.58
CA ALA A 22 0.38 3.77 7.10
C ALA A 22 1.12 3.31 8.37
N MET A 23 2.46 3.31 8.33
CA MET A 23 3.31 2.94 9.46
C MET A 23 3.17 3.89 10.67
N ASN A 24 2.94 5.18 10.43
CA ASN A 24 2.69 6.13 11.51
C ASN A 24 1.33 5.89 12.17
N LYS A 25 0.36 5.39 11.41
CA LYS A 25 -1.01 5.17 11.91
C LYS A 25 -1.14 3.87 12.70
N ASN A 26 -0.43 2.82 12.31
CA ASN A 26 -0.54 1.50 12.93
C ASN A 26 0.84 0.84 13.09
N ASP A 27 0.98 -0.02 14.10
CA ASP A 27 2.26 -0.70 14.36
C ASP A 27 2.59 -1.81 13.36
N HIS A 28 1.56 -2.37 12.73
CA HIS A 28 1.68 -3.42 11.72
C HIS A 28 1.21 -2.89 10.37
N THR A 29 2.01 -3.09 9.33
CA THR A 29 1.69 -2.69 7.96
C THR A 29 1.93 -3.84 6.98
N LEU A 30 0.87 -4.32 6.33
CA LEU A 30 0.95 -5.23 5.20
C LEU A 30 1.08 -4.43 3.91
N VAL A 31 2.15 -4.65 3.15
CA VAL A 31 2.29 -4.19 1.78
C VAL A 31 1.86 -5.32 0.86
N ALA A 32 0.75 -5.12 0.15
CA ALA A 32 0.29 -6.08 -0.84
C ALA A 32 1.18 -6.01 -2.08
N VAL A 33 1.81 -7.12 -2.45
CA VAL A 33 2.72 -7.16 -3.59
C VAL A 33 1.92 -6.94 -4.89
N PRO A 34 2.21 -5.89 -5.69
CA PRO A 34 1.71 -5.81 -7.05
C PRO A 34 2.41 -6.89 -7.87
N GLY A 35 1.83 -7.31 -9.00
CA GLY A 35 2.29 -8.48 -9.77
C GLY A 35 3.81 -8.64 -9.94
N ASN A 36 4.57 -7.54 -9.95
CA ASN A 36 6.03 -7.53 -9.79
C ASN A 36 6.49 -6.85 -8.48
N ILE A 37 7.14 -7.62 -7.61
CA ILE A 37 7.71 -7.18 -6.33
C ILE A 37 8.90 -6.23 -6.46
N ASP A 38 9.67 -6.32 -7.55
CA ASP A 38 10.90 -5.53 -7.75
C ASP A 38 10.60 -4.04 -7.82
N SER A 39 9.39 -3.70 -8.25
CA SER A 39 8.87 -2.33 -8.29
C SER A 39 8.77 -1.66 -6.91
N LEU A 40 8.77 -2.46 -5.83
CA LEU A 40 8.71 -2.00 -4.45
C LEU A 40 10.09 -1.83 -3.82
N THR A 41 11.13 -2.47 -4.35
CA THR A 41 12.45 -2.56 -3.72
C THR A 41 13.06 -1.17 -3.52
N ALA A 42 13.32 -0.44 -4.61
CA ALA A 42 13.95 0.88 -4.56
C ALA A 42 13.22 1.89 -3.63
N PRO A 43 11.88 2.04 -3.66
CA PRO A 43 11.21 2.94 -2.73
C PRO A 43 11.24 2.48 -1.28
N ILE A 44 11.22 1.17 -0.99
CA ILE A 44 11.38 0.64 0.37
C ILE A 44 12.80 0.90 0.87
N GLU A 45 13.81 0.62 0.04
CA GLU A 45 15.22 0.89 0.36
C GLU A 45 15.45 2.35 0.69
N ARG A 46 14.88 3.26 -0.09
CA ARG A 46 15.02 4.70 0.17
C ARG A 46 14.33 5.14 1.46
N LEU A 47 13.18 4.53 1.80
CA LEU A 47 12.43 4.89 3.00
C LEU A 47 13.03 4.30 4.29
N LEU A 48 13.46 3.04 4.24
CA LEU A 48 13.77 2.21 5.42
C LEU A 48 15.21 1.71 5.46
N GLY A 49 15.99 1.95 4.41
CA GLY A 49 17.35 1.46 4.24
C GLY A 49 17.42 0.09 3.56
N ALA A 50 18.55 -0.14 2.88
CA ALA A 50 18.81 -1.37 2.11
C ALA A 50 18.71 -2.64 2.96
N ALA A 51 19.17 -2.61 4.21
CA ALA A 51 19.13 -3.77 5.10
C ALA A 51 17.69 -4.22 5.40
N VAL A 52 16.78 -3.27 5.67
CA VAL A 52 15.37 -3.58 5.94
C VAL A 52 14.68 -4.07 4.68
N ALA A 53 14.92 -3.43 3.53
CA ALA A 53 14.31 -3.84 2.27
C ALA A 53 14.72 -5.27 1.90
N LYS A 54 16.03 -5.57 1.96
CA LYS A 54 16.54 -6.92 1.71
C LYS A 54 15.87 -7.95 2.62
N ARG A 55 15.82 -7.68 3.92
CA ARG A 55 15.17 -8.58 4.89
C ARG A 55 13.70 -8.78 4.59
N LEU A 56 12.96 -7.71 4.28
CA LEU A 56 11.54 -7.79 3.95
C LEU A 56 11.28 -8.61 2.67
N LEU A 57 12.18 -8.52 1.69
CA LEU A 57 12.09 -9.30 0.46
C LEU A 57 12.40 -10.79 0.69
N GLU A 58 13.39 -11.11 1.50
CA GLU A 58 13.80 -12.49 1.80
C GLU A 58 12.85 -13.19 2.78
N GLU A 59 12.52 -12.54 3.89
CA GLU A 59 11.76 -13.12 5.01
C GLU A 59 10.26 -12.85 4.92
N ARG A 60 9.81 -11.96 4.02
CA ARG A 60 8.40 -11.50 3.88
C ARG A 60 7.85 -10.77 5.12
N GLU A 61 8.65 -10.61 6.16
CA GLU A 61 8.37 -9.82 7.35
C GLU A 61 9.66 -9.09 7.75
N ALA A 62 9.54 -7.84 8.21
CA ALA A 62 10.67 -7.10 8.75
C ALA A 62 10.23 -6.22 9.92
N THR A 63 11.09 -6.12 10.91
CA THR A 63 10.93 -5.16 12.01
C THR A 63 11.65 -3.87 11.66
N VAL A 64 10.97 -2.73 11.82
CA VAL A 64 11.51 -1.40 11.59
C VAL A 64 11.59 -0.66 12.91
N ALA A 65 12.80 -0.28 13.29
CA ALA A 65 13.06 0.61 14.40
C ALA A 65 13.58 1.94 13.84
N LEU A 66 12.80 3.00 13.99
CA LEU A 66 13.25 4.36 13.71
C LEU A 66 13.62 5.04 15.03
N PRO A 67 14.73 5.81 15.10
CA PRO A 67 15.12 6.50 16.32
C PRO A 67 13.98 7.37 16.87
N GLY A 68 13.62 7.15 18.14
CA GLY A 68 12.54 7.90 18.81
C GLY A 68 11.11 7.53 18.40
N ALA A 69 10.92 6.48 17.58
CA ALA A 69 9.59 6.00 17.20
C ALA A 69 9.32 4.60 17.76
N PRO A 70 8.03 4.24 17.98
CA PRO A 70 7.65 2.86 18.30
C PRO A 70 8.12 1.89 17.22
N VAL A 71 8.50 0.69 17.64
CA VAL A 71 8.87 -0.39 16.74
C VAL A 71 7.67 -0.73 15.85
N LYS A 72 7.91 -0.83 14.54
CA LYS A 72 6.91 -1.18 13.53
C LYS A 72 7.23 -2.54 12.92
N LYS A 73 6.20 -3.25 12.47
CA LYS A 73 6.32 -4.50 11.69
C LYS A 73 5.76 -4.31 10.29
N LEU A 74 6.57 -4.62 9.29
CA LEU A 74 6.14 -4.69 7.91
C LEU A 74 6.01 -6.14 7.48
N TYR A 75 4.99 -6.39 6.67
CA TYR A 75 4.71 -7.67 6.04
C TYR A 75 4.62 -7.45 4.53
N LEU A 76 5.07 -8.43 3.77
CA LEU A 76 5.06 -8.40 2.32
C LEU A 76 4.43 -9.69 1.80
N ALA A 77 3.23 -9.58 1.23
CA ALA A 77 2.53 -10.74 0.68
C ALA A 77 1.59 -10.34 -0.45
N SER A 78 1.27 -11.26 -1.35
CA SER A 78 0.09 -11.10 -2.21
C SER A 78 -1.17 -11.10 -1.35
N ILE A 79 -2.21 -10.36 -1.74
CA ILE A 79 -3.46 -10.34 -0.96
C ILE A 79 -4.10 -11.72 -0.84
N ASN A 80 -3.87 -12.59 -1.82
CA ASN A 80 -4.36 -13.97 -1.83
C ASN A 80 -3.39 -14.95 -1.13
N GLY A 81 -2.18 -14.51 -0.79
CA GLY A 81 -1.16 -15.33 -0.16
C GLY A 81 -1.36 -15.49 1.36
N CYS A 82 -0.57 -16.39 1.95
CA CYS A 82 -0.48 -16.51 3.40
C CYS A 82 0.36 -15.37 3.98
N THR A 83 -0.04 -14.86 5.14
CA THR A 83 0.70 -13.84 5.89
C THR A 83 0.39 -13.97 7.37
N SER A 84 1.38 -13.67 8.22
CA SER A 84 1.23 -13.56 9.68
C SER A 84 0.53 -12.27 10.11
N PHE A 85 0.30 -11.32 9.19
CA PHE A 85 -0.38 -10.06 9.45
C PHE A 85 -1.82 -10.28 9.96
N GLN A 86 -2.10 -9.77 11.16
CA GLN A 86 -3.41 -9.90 11.82
C GLN A 86 -4.28 -8.65 11.60
N LYS A 87 -3.78 -7.47 11.98
CA LYS A 87 -4.50 -6.20 11.94
C LYS A 87 -3.52 -5.03 11.82
N GLY A 88 -3.98 -3.89 11.29
CA GLY A 88 -3.19 -2.66 11.22
C GLY A 88 -3.48 -1.89 9.94
N SER A 89 -2.44 -1.57 9.18
CA SER A 89 -2.57 -0.97 7.84
C SER A 89 -2.32 -1.98 6.73
N VAL A 90 -3.07 -1.87 5.64
CA VAL A 90 -2.89 -2.61 4.40
C VAL A 90 -2.64 -1.60 3.29
N VAL A 91 -1.46 -1.61 2.70
CA VAL A 91 -1.06 -0.74 1.59
C VAL A 91 -1.16 -1.54 0.30
N LEU A 92 -1.90 -1.00 -0.67
CA LEU A 92 -2.20 -1.60 -1.97
C LEU A 92 -1.57 -0.73 -3.08
N PRO A 93 -0.24 -0.84 -3.31
CA PRO A 93 0.46 -0.05 -4.30
C PRO A 93 0.22 -0.59 -5.71
N TRP A 94 -0.45 0.17 -6.57
CA TRP A 94 -0.61 -0.15 -8.00
C TRP A 94 -1.26 -1.51 -8.26
N THR A 95 -2.02 -2.03 -7.29
CA THR A 95 -2.76 -3.28 -7.46
C THR A 95 -4.05 -3.02 -8.22
N PRO A 96 -4.55 -4.00 -9.00
CA PRO A 96 -5.88 -3.91 -9.60
C PRO A 96 -6.97 -3.56 -8.59
N LEU A 97 -7.93 -2.71 -8.97
CA LEU A 97 -9.03 -2.27 -8.10
C LEU A 97 -9.80 -3.40 -7.39
N ASP A 98 -9.96 -4.57 -8.00
CA ASP A 98 -10.62 -5.73 -7.39
C ASP A 98 -9.83 -6.30 -6.20
N THR A 99 -8.54 -5.99 -6.08
CA THR A 99 -7.69 -6.32 -4.93
C THR A 99 -8.17 -5.57 -3.68
N VAL A 100 -8.75 -4.37 -3.83
CA VAL A 100 -9.23 -3.56 -2.70
C VAL A 100 -10.36 -4.24 -1.96
N SER A 101 -11.36 -4.76 -2.67
CA SER A 101 -12.50 -5.44 -2.04
C SER A 101 -12.04 -6.74 -1.37
N LYS A 102 -11.11 -7.48 -1.98
CA LYS A 102 -10.48 -8.66 -1.37
C LYS A 102 -9.72 -8.31 -0.10
N ALA A 103 -8.97 -7.22 -0.10
CA ALA A 103 -8.24 -6.75 1.07
C ALA A 103 -9.19 -6.35 2.21
N ALA A 104 -10.24 -5.60 1.90
CA ALA A 104 -11.27 -5.22 2.87
C ALA A 104 -12.01 -6.43 3.44
N ALA A 105 -12.26 -7.47 2.65
CA ALA A 105 -12.88 -8.70 3.13
C ALA A 105 -11.94 -9.54 4.02
N LYS A 106 -10.66 -9.66 3.63
CA LYS A 106 -9.67 -10.45 4.36
C LYS A 106 -9.20 -9.78 5.66
N HIS A 107 -9.14 -8.45 5.67
CA HIS A 107 -8.67 -7.65 6.80
C HIS A 107 -9.69 -6.54 7.16
N PRO A 108 -10.91 -6.89 7.62
CA PRO A 108 -12.02 -5.96 7.76
C PRO A 108 -11.80 -4.88 8.84
N SER A 109 -10.94 -5.16 9.82
CA SER A 109 -10.60 -4.21 10.89
C SER A 109 -9.40 -3.32 10.56
N SER A 110 -8.81 -3.45 9.38
CA SER A 110 -7.58 -2.73 9.01
C SER A 110 -7.87 -1.44 8.24
N ASP A 111 -6.95 -0.50 8.35
CA ASP A 111 -6.90 0.67 7.48
C ASP A 111 -6.35 0.27 6.11
N THR A 112 -7.06 0.56 5.02
CA THR A 112 -6.64 0.20 3.67
C THR A 112 -6.25 1.44 2.88
N PHE A 113 -5.03 1.47 2.37
CA PHE A 113 -4.45 2.56 1.60
C PHE A 113 -4.26 2.14 0.15
N PHE A 114 -5.01 2.75 -0.75
CA PHE A 114 -4.98 2.43 -2.17
C PHE A 114 -4.17 3.44 -2.99
N ILE A 115 -3.21 2.94 -3.77
CA ILE A 115 -2.42 3.76 -4.71
C ILE A 115 -2.81 3.35 -6.12
N ALA A 116 -3.58 4.21 -6.79
CA ALA A 116 -4.14 3.92 -8.10
C ALA A 116 -3.08 3.94 -9.22
N ASN A 117 -3.24 3.03 -10.20
CA ASN A 117 -2.41 2.99 -11.41
C ASN A 117 -2.69 4.16 -12.35
N ASP A 118 -3.91 4.66 -12.38
CA ASP A 118 -4.31 5.82 -13.16
C ASP A 118 -5.41 6.61 -12.45
N GLY A 119 -5.65 7.83 -12.92
CA GLY A 119 -6.60 8.74 -12.32
C GLY A 119 -7.10 9.81 -13.29
N PRO A 120 -7.81 10.83 -12.78
CA PRO A 120 -8.28 11.93 -13.62
C PRO A 120 -7.13 12.60 -14.37
N GLY A 121 -7.31 12.82 -15.68
CA GLY A 121 -6.32 13.45 -16.55
C GLY A 121 -5.31 12.49 -17.19
N THR A 122 -5.33 11.19 -16.89
CA THR A 122 -4.48 10.22 -17.59
C THR A 122 -4.93 10.10 -19.06
N PRO A 123 -4.03 10.28 -20.05
CA PRO A 123 -4.36 10.05 -21.45
C PRO A 123 -4.78 8.59 -21.67
N TYR A 124 -5.57 8.30 -22.70
CA TYR A 124 -6.02 6.94 -23.09
C TYR A 124 -7.21 6.31 -22.34
N ARG A 125 -7.76 6.94 -21.29
CA ARG A 125 -9.03 6.47 -20.68
C ARG A 125 -10.15 7.50 -20.79
N GLN A 126 -11.37 7.02 -21.02
CA GLN A 126 -12.57 7.87 -20.96
C GLN A 126 -12.71 8.45 -19.54
N PRO A 127 -13.14 9.72 -19.39
CA PRO A 127 -13.39 10.31 -18.07
C PRO A 127 -14.27 9.41 -17.20
N GLY A 128 -13.87 9.21 -15.93
CA GLY A 128 -14.60 8.38 -14.97
C GLY A 128 -14.41 6.87 -15.11
N LYS A 129 -13.61 6.42 -16.07
CA LYS A 129 -13.19 5.01 -16.19
C LYS A 129 -11.80 4.73 -15.64
N ASP A 130 -11.10 5.76 -15.17
CA ASP A 130 -9.84 5.63 -14.44
C ASP A 130 -10.06 4.97 -13.06
N GLU A 131 -9.01 4.35 -12.56
CA GLU A 131 -9.01 3.50 -11.39
C GLU A 131 -9.29 4.30 -10.12
N LEU A 132 -8.70 5.48 -9.97
CA LEU A 132 -8.94 6.35 -8.81
C LEU A 132 -10.39 6.85 -8.76
N THR A 133 -10.97 7.26 -9.88
CA THR A 133 -12.38 7.69 -9.93
C THR A 133 -13.31 6.53 -9.60
N ARG A 134 -13.08 5.35 -10.19
CA ARG A 134 -13.86 4.14 -9.87
C ARG A 134 -13.74 3.74 -8.40
N TYR A 135 -12.54 3.83 -7.82
CA TYR A 135 -12.33 3.60 -6.40
C TYR A 135 -13.17 4.56 -5.56
N LYS A 136 -13.14 5.86 -5.87
CA LYS A 136 -13.89 6.87 -5.12
C LYS A 136 -15.40 6.69 -5.23
N THR A 137 -15.90 6.17 -6.35
CA THR A 137 -17.32 5.78 -6.51
C THR A 137 -17.69 4.61 -5.60
N SER A 138 -16.84 3.57 -5.52
CA SER A 138 -17.07 2.40 -4.67
C SER A 138 -16.86 2.68 -3.18
N TYR A 139 -15.98 3.63 -2.86
CA TYR A 139 -15.60 4.01 -1.49
C TYR A 139 -15.72 5.53 -1.30
N PRO A 140 -16.95 6.09 -1.31
CA PRO A 140 -17.16 7.54 -1.29
C PRO A 140 -16.74 8.20 0.03
N LYS A 141 -16.61 7.41 1.10
CA LYS A 141 -16.12 7.86 2.41
C LYS A 141 -14.60 7.74 2.56
N SER A 142 -13.89 7.32 1.50
CA SER A 142 -12.43 7.20 1.56
C SER A 142 -11.77 8.57 1.70
N THR A 143 -10.67 8.63 2.44
CA THR A 143 -9.94 9.87 2.71
C THR A 143 -8.65 9.94 1.88
N ALA A 144 -8.39 11.09 1.26
CA ALA A 144 -7.12 11.32 0.59
C ALA A 144 -5.99 11.37 1.62
N VAL A 145 -4.88 10.69 1.36
CA VAL A 145 -3.69 10.69 2.24
C VAL A 145 -2.53 11.38 1.59
#